data_AF-A0AA88ZIT0-F1
#
_entry.id   AF-A0AA88ZIT0-F1
#
_cell.length_a   1.000
_cell.length_b   1.000
_cell.length_c   1.000
_cell.angle_alpha   90.00
_cell.angle_beta   90.00
_cell.angle_gamma   90.00
#
_symmetry.space_group_name_H-M   'P 1'
#
loop_
_entity.id
_entity.type
_entity.pdbx_description
1 polymer ?
#
loop_
_entity_poly.entity_id
_entity_poly.type
_entity_poly.pdbx_seq_one_letter_code
_entity_poly.pdbx_strand_id
1 'polypeptide(L)'
;MFRDVMIDGIKSQYMYTELVENRKIFKRLIDAFFAAAIIGYLKNMYSNKTVKNDKNRRRIPQSVFINNVEEYGIIINTIALLHFNKVDEEDILYKIFDDSDDSWNKKLTIVENYARCGIEILYNELIGKESTNIDDSVEKINKLINDFEDKFQLIEDMKLETFEDAIEKLL
;
A
#
# COMPACT_ATOMS: atom_id res chain seq x y z
N MET A 1 13.82 11.55 12.84
CA MET A 1 13.72 12.30 11.59
C MET A 1 13.02 11.39 10.59
N PHE A 2 11.92 11.83 9.98
CA PHE A 2 11.31 11.09 8.88
C PHE A 2 12.36 10.84 7.79
N ARG A 3 12.34 9.67 7.15
CA ARG A 3 13.27 9.37 6.05
C ARG A 3 12.57 9.46 4.71
N ASP A 4 13.35 9.68 3.67
CA ASP A 4 12.89 9.50 2.31
C ASP A 4 12.52 8.04 2.03
N VAL A 5 11.55 7.89 1.14
CA VAL A 5 11.10 6.59 0.64
C VAL A 5 11.71 6.35 -0.73
N MET A 6 12.38 5.20 -0.85
CA MET A 6 12.89 4.71 -2.13
C MET A 6 11.87 3.74 -2.70
N ILE A 7 11.35 4.03 -3.89
CA ILE A 7 10.40 3.17 -4.57
C ILE A 7 11.19 2.06 -5.28
N ASP A 8 11.28 0.93 -4.61
CA ASP A 8 11.96 -0.27 -5.08
C ASP A 8 10.97 -1.27 -5.70
N GLY A 9 11.42 -2.04 -6.68
CA GLY A 9 10.62 -2.99 -7.46
C GLY A 9 11.23 -3.12 -8.86
N ILE A 10 10.93 -4.18 -9.61
CA ILE A 10 11.42 -4.31 -10.99
C ILE A 10 10.67 -3.29 -11.89
N LYS A 11 9.40 -3.04 -11.56
CA LYS A 11 8.51 -2.16 -12.32
C LYS A 11 8.32 -0.80 -11.68
N SER A 12 9.01 -0.51 -10.58
CA SER A 12 8.92 0.80 -9.92
C SER A 12 9.37 1.95 -10.82
N GLN A 13 10.31 1.69 -11.74
CA GLN A 13 10.73 2.64 -12.78
C GLN A 13 9.58 3.07 -13.70
N TYR A 14 8.60 2.20 -13.94
CA TYR A 14 7.45 2.49 -14.81
C TYR A 14 6.25 3.04 -14.03
N MET A 15 6.23 2.91 -12.70
CA MET A 15 5.12 3.37 -11.85
C MET A 15 4.81 4.85 -12.10
N TYR A 16 5.84 5.70 -12.07
CA TYR A 16 5.63 7.14 -12.31
C TYR A 16 5.28 7.43 -13.77
N THR A 17 6.09 6.95 -14.71
CA THR A 17 5.92 7.26 -16.13
C THR A 17 4.57 6.77 -16.66
N GLU A 18 4.18 5.53 -16.36
CA GLU A 18 2.96 4.96 -16.92
C GLU A 18 1.71 5.37 -16.14
N LEU A 19 1.73 5.25 -14.80
CA LEU A 19 0.53 5.44 -14.00
C LEU A 19 0.26 6.91 -13.65
N VAL A 20 1.29 7.77 -13.67
CA VAL A 20 1.16 9.20 -13.34
C VAL A 20 1.27 10.09 -14.58
N GLU A 21 2.30 9.92 -15.42
CA GLU A 21 2.53 10.83 -16.56
C GLU A 21 1.71 10.46 -17.80
N ASN A 22 1.80 9.20 -18.25
CA ASN A 22 1.21 8.76 -19.52
C ASN A 22 -0.30 8.54 -19.40
N ARG A 23 -0.72 7.64 -18.49
CA ARG A 23 -2.14 7.26 -18.34
C ARG A 23 -2.89 8.14 -17.34
N LYS A 24 -2.17 8.90 -16.51
CA LYS A 24 -2.75 9.82 -15.49
C LYS A 24 -3.80 9.15 -14.59
N ILE A 25 -3.59 7.88 -14.28
CA ILE A 25 -4.45 7.12 -13.35
C ILE A 25 -4.35 7.71 -11.95
N PHE A 26 -3.12 8.07 -11.53
CA PHE A 26 -2.87 8.77 -10.29
C PHE A 26 -2.39 10.18 -10.56
N LYS A 27 -2.80 11.13 -9.70
CA LYS A 27 -2.36 12.53 -9.79
C LYS A 27 -0.93 12.72 -9.29
N ARG A 28 -0.54 11.99 -8.25
CA ARG A 28 0.78 12.10 -7.63
C ARG A 28 1.43 10.73 -7.49
N LEU A 29 2.76 10.72 -7.48
CA LEU A 29 3.56 9.52 -7.25
C LEU A 29 3.28 8.87 -5.88
N ILE A 30 3.01 9.69 -4.86
CA ILE A 30 2.66 9.21 -3.52
C ILE A 30 1.30 8.50 -3.48
N ASP A 31 0.33 8.93 -4.30
CA ASP A 31 -0.97 8.26 -4.42
C ASP A 31 -0.79 6.85 -5.03
N ALA A 32 0.00 6.74 -6.09
CA ALA A 32 0.33 5.45 -6.70
C ALA A 32 1.08 4.52 -5.74
N PHE A 33 1.99 5.08 -4.92
CA PHE A 33 2.72 4.34 -3.90
C PHE A 33 1.79 3.74 -2.83
N PHE A 34 0.86 4.52 -2.29
CA PHE A 34 -0.09 4.02 -1.29
C PHE A 34 -1.11 3.04 -1.87
N ALA A 35 -1.60 3.28 -3.09
CA ALA A 35 -2.44 2.32 -3.79
C ALA A 35 -1.71 0.97 -3.97
N ALA A 36 -0.44 1.00 -4.36
CA ALA A 36 0.38 -0.20 -4.42
C ALA A 36 0.55 -0.86 -3.04
N ALA A 37 0.78 -0.11 -1.97
CA ALA A 37 0.90 -0.68 -0.63
C ALA A 37 -0.37 -1.43 -0.20
N ILE A 38 -1.53 -0.83 -0.43
CA ILE A 38 -2.85 -1.42 -0.16
C ILE A 38 -3.03 -2.71 -0.96
N ILE A 39 -2.77 -2.68 -2.27
CA ILE A 39 -2.87 -3.87 -3.14
C ILE A 39 -1.92 -4.98 -2.69
N GLY A 40 -0.68 -4.63 -2.35
CA GLY A 40 0.33 -5.57 -1.86
C GLY A 40 -0.15 -6.28 -0.58
N TYR A 41 -0.68 -5.53 0.37
CA TYR A 41 -1.27 -6.08 1.60
C TYR A 41 -2.43 -7.02 1.28
N LEU A 42 -3.40 -6.58 0.47
CA LEU A 42 -4.63 -7.34 0.17
C LEU A 42 -4.39 -8.63 -0.63
N LYS A 43 -3.29 -8.68 -1.39
CA LYS A 43 -2.83 -9.89 -2.08
C LYS A 43 -1.84 -10.71 -1.24
N ASN A 44 -1.63 -10.35 0.03
CA ASN A 44 -0.71 -11.02 0.96
C ASN A 44 0.75 -11.07 0.47
N MET A 45 1.18 -10.07 -0.30
CA MET A 45 2.52 -10.01 -0.89
C MET A 45 3.39 -8.99 -0.16
N TYR A 46 4.39 -9.51 0.57
CA TYR A 46 5.32 -8.71 1.36
C TYR A 46 6.75 -9.13 1.04
N SER A 47 7.63 -8.17 0.73
CA SER A 47 9.04 -8.46 0.48
C SER A 47 9.92 -7.43 1.13
N ASN A 48 10.89 -7.86 1.93
CA ASN A 48 11.95 -7.02 2.49
C ASN A 48 13.20 -6.95 1.59
N LYS A 49 13.20 -7.66 0.45
CA LYS A 49 14.33 -7.70 -0.47
C LYS A 49 14.32 -6.46 -1.36
N THR A 50 15.36 -5.65 -1.23
CA THR A 50 15.58 -4.50 -2.12
C THR A 50 16.20 -4.95 -3.44
N VAL A 51 15.76 -4.39 -4.56
CA VAL A 51 16.35 -4.64 -5.88
C VAL A 51 17.59 -3.77 -6.02
N LYS A 52 18.72 -4.22 -5.45
CA LYS A 52 20.05 -3.56 -5.50
C LYS A 52 20.56 -3.47 -6.95
N ASN A 53 20.14 -2.45 -7.71
CA ASN A 53 20.81 -1.82 -8.87
C ASN A 53 19.86 -1.18 -9.89
N ASP A 54 18.64 -0.81 -9.52
CA ASP A 54 17.81 -0.09 -10.49
C ASP A 54 18.23 1.38 -10.59
N LYS A 55 18.81 1.78 -11.73
CA LYS A 55 19.22 3.16 -12.02
C LYS A 55 18.03 4.12 -12.13
N ASN A 56 16.81 3.58 -12.22
CA ASN A 56 15.58 4.34 -12.40
C ASN A 56 14.70 4.39 -11.14
N ARG A 57 15.26 4.09 -9.96
CA ARG A 57 14.52 4.24 -8.69
C ARG A 57 14.03 5.67 -8.53
N ARG A 58 12.74 5.80 -8.26
CA ARG A 58 12.14 7.07 -7.86
C ARG A 58 12.20 7.22 -6.35
N ARG A 59 12.37 8.46 -5.91
CA ARG A 59 12.41 8.85 -4.50
C ARG A 59 11.17 9.69 -4.21
N ILE A 60 10.45 9.37 -3.15
CA ILE A 60 9.44 10.26 -2.58
C ILE A 60 10.13 11.04 -1.45
N PRO A 61 10.32 12.37 -1.60
CA PRO A 61 10.98 13.17 -0.59
C PRO A 61 10.24 13.12 0.75
N GLN A 62 11.00 13.13 1.84
CA GLN A 62 10.46 13.20 3.20
C GLN A 62 9.40 14.32 3.35
N SER A 63 9.66 15.48 2.78
CA SER A 63 8.76 16.64 2.84
C SER A 63 7.37 16.38 2.28
N VAL A 64 7.23 15.44 1.33
CA VAL A 64 5.92 15.05 0.79
C VAL A 64 5.08 14.35 1.85
N PHE A 65 5.69 13.51 2.70
CA PHE A 65 4.99 12.85 3.79
C PHE A 65 4.62 13.82 4.91
N ILE A 66 5.53 14.75 5.27
CA ILE A 66 5.26 15.76 6.29
C ILE A 66 4.07 16.63 5.89
N ASN A 67 4.02 17.08 4.64
CA ASN A 67 2.97 17.95 4.15
C ASN A 67 1.60 17.26 4.00
N ASN A 68 1.54 15.94 4.11
CA ASN A 68 0.31 15.14 3.93
C ASN A 68 0.17 14.10 5.06
N VAL A 69 0.68 14.41 6.26
CA VAL A 69 0.81 13.45 7.36
C VAL A 69 -0.54 12.95 7.88
N GLU A 70 -1.57 13.77 7.85
CA GLU A 70 -2.92 13.38 8.27
C GLU A 70 -3.54 12.34 7.34
N GLU A 71 -3.48 12.58 6.02
CA GLU A 71 -4.05 11.69 5.00
C GLU A 71 -3.31 10.35 4.97
N TYR A 72 -1.97 10.39 4.88
CA TYR A 72 -1.18 9.18 4.71
C TYR A 72 -0.82 8.51 6.03
N GLY A 73 -0.80 9.23 7.15
CA GLY A 73 -0.55 8.67 8.47
C GLY A 73 -1.61 7.65 8.86
N ILE A 74 -2.88 7.91 8.52
CA ILE A 74 -3.97 6.94 8.70
C ILE A 74 -3.68 5.66 7.91
N ILE A 75 -3.33 5.78 6.63
CA ILE A 75 -3.04 4.61 5.77
C ILE A 75 -1.84 3.82 6.30
N ILE A 76 -0.77 4.52 6.71
CA ILE A 76 0.44 3.90 7.28
C ILE A 76 0.11 3.13 8.55
N ASN A 77 -0.59 3.78 9.50
CA ASN A 77 -0.96 3.17 10.77
C ASN A 77 -1.90 1.98 10.55
N THR A 78 -2.86 2.07 9.64
CA THR A 78 -3.78 0.96 9.32
C THR A 78 -3.04 -0.24 8.76
N ILE A 79 -2.17 -0.06 7.75
CA ILE A 79 -1.39 -1.17 7.18
C ILE A 79 -0.45 -1.78 8.23
N ALA A 80 0.20 -0.94 9.06
CA ALA A 80 1.07 -1.41 10.12
C ALA A 80 0.30 -2.19 11.20
N LEU A 81 -0.90 -1.71 11.61
CA LEU A 81 -1.77 -2.37 12.58
C LEU A 81 -2.15 -3.75 12.11
N LEU A 82 -2.63 -3.82 10.87
CA LEU A 82 -3.02 -5.06 10.22
C LEU A 82 -1.83 -6.03 10.04
N HIS A 83 -0.63 -5.52 9.78
CA HIS A 83 0.58 -6.33 9.70
C HIS A 83 0.98 -6.88 11.07
N PHE A 84 1.02 -6.04 12.11
CA PHE A 84 1.37 -6.45 13.47
C PHE A 84 0.40 -7.50 14.01
N ASN A 85 -0.90 -7.34 13.73
CA ASN A 85 -1.89 -8.35 14.08
C ASN A 85 -1.61 -9.69 13.37
N LYS A 86 -1.23 -9.64 12.08
CA LYS A 86 -0.93 -10.84 11.30
C LYS A 86 0.33 -11.60 11.76
N VAL A 87 1.28 -10.92 12.43
CA VAL A 87 2.53 -11.54 12.90
C VAL A 87 2.53 -11.78 14.41
N ASP A 88 1.36 -11.70 15.06
CA ASP A 88 1.18 -11.87 16.51
C ASP A 88 2.13 -10.98 17.33
N GLU A 89 2.35 -9.74 16.89
CA GLU A 89 3.25 -8.83 17.58
C GLU A 89 2.63 -8.38 18.91
N GLU A 90 3.37 -8.46 20.02
CA GLU A 90 2.93 -7.89 21.30
C GLU A 90 2.88 -6.35 21.27
N ASP A 91 2.07 -5.76 22.16
CA ASP A 91 1.93 -4.30 22.34
C ASP A 91 1.57 -3.52 21.07
N ILE A 92 0.71 -4.10 20.23
CA ILE A 92 0.30 -3.53 18.94
C ILE A 92 -0.16 -2.08 19.09
N LEU A 93 -1.08 -1.80 20.02
CA LEU A 93 -1.62 -0.46 20.21
C LEU A 93 -0.53 0.54 20.60
N TYR A 94 0.38 0.15 21.50
CA TYR A 94 1.51 1.00 21.89
C TYR A 94 2.40 1.31 20.68
N LYS A 95 2.71 0.31 19.84
CA LYS A 95 3.52 0.48 18.63
C LYS A 95 2.83 1.33 17.56
N ILE A 96 1.50 1.27 17.48
CA ILE A 96 0.74 2.06 16.50
C ILE A 96 0.62 3.52 16.93
N PHE A 97 0.36 3.78 18.21
CA PHE A 97 0.23 5.13 18.76
C PHE A 97 1.57 5.76 19.19
N ASP A 98 2.68 5.03 19.10
CA ASP A 98 4.00 5.63 19.26
C ASP A 98 4.31 6.53 18.04
N ASP A 99 4.39 7.83 18.31
CA ASP A 99 4.72 8.90 17.37
C ASP A 99 6.24 9.18 17.32
N SER A 100 7.06 8.36 17.97
CA SER A 100 8.51 8.42 17.82
C SER A 100 8.91 8.25 16.36
N ASP A 101 10.00 8.92 16.00
CA ASP A 101 10.59 8.81 14.66
C ASP A 101 10.94 7.36 14.28
N ASP A 102 11.39 6.57 15.25
CA ASP A 102 11.75 5.16 15.06
C ASP A 102 10.51 4.31 14.79
N SER A 103 9.44 4.52 15.56
CA SER A 103 8.14 3.87 15.32
C SER A 103 7.60 4.22 13.94
N TRP A 104 7.59 5.50 13.59
CA TRP A 104 7.14 5.93 12.27
C TRP A 104 7.94 5.26 11.14
N ASN A 105 9.28 5.25 11.26
CA ASN A 105 10.14 4.64 10.26
C ASN A 105 9.91 3.12 10.15
N LYS A 106 9.59 2.43 11.26
CA LYS A 106 9.19 1.01 11.26
C LYS A 106 7.87 0.81 10.51
N LYS A 107 6.83 1.60 10.83
CA LYS A 107 5.53 1.57 10.17
C LYS A 107 5.65 1.84 8.66
N LEU A 108 6.44 2.85 8.29
CA LEU A 108 6.70 3.19 6.90
C LEU A 108 7.46 2.07 6.15
N THR A 109 8.40 1.38 6.82
CA THR A 109 9.12 0.24 6.22
C THR A 109 8.17 -0.93 5.93
N ILE A 110 7.17 -1.18 6.79
CA ILE A 110 6.14 -2.19 6.52
C ILE A 110 5.37 -1.83 5.25
N VAL A 111 4.93 -0.57 5.15
CA VAL A 111 4.21 -0.05 3.97
C VAL A 111 5.06 -0.17 2.71
N GLU A 112 6.34 0.19 2.75
CA GLU A 112 7.26 0.05 1.60
C GLU A 112 7.39 -1.40 1.13
N ASN A 113 7.45 -2.35 2.05
CA ASN A 113 7.60 -3.77 1.72
C ASN A 113 6.35 -4.33 1.04
N TYR A 114 5.16 -3.85 1.41
CA TYR A 114 3.93 -4.14 0.67
C TYR A 114 3.87 -3.40 -0.67
N ALA A 115 4.22 -2.12 -0.69
CA ALA A 115 4.21 -1.30 -1.90
C ALA A 115 5.11 -1.91 -2.98
N ARG A 116 6.31 -2.37 -2.62
CA ARG A 116 7.24 -3.05 -3.53
C ARG A 116 6.59 -4.18 -4.31
N CYS A 117 5.83 -5.03 -3.63
CA CYS A 117 5.11 -6.12 -4.28
C CYS A 117 3.86 -5.64 -5.01
N GLY A 118 3.12 -4.72 -4.43
CA GLY A 118 1.91 -4.18 -5.03
C GLY A 118 2.15 -3.39 -6.31
N ILE A 119 3.33 -2.78 -6.48
CA ILE A 119 3.73 -2.11 -7.73
C ILE A 119 3.74 -3.09 -8.90
N GLU A 120 4.28 -4.29 -8.68
CA GLU A 120 4.32 -5.33 -9.70
C GLU A 120 2.90 -5.75 -10.12
N ILE A 121 2.01 -5.87 -9.13
CA ILE A 121 0.61 -6.25 -9.32
C ILE A 121 -0.13 -5.13 -10.04
N LEU A 122 -0.08 -3.92 -9.51
CA LEU A 122 -0.73 -2.73 -10.07
C LEU A 122 -0.30 -2.52 -11.53
N TYR A 123 1.00 -2.65 -11.83
CA TYR A 123 1.48 -2.59 -13.20
C TYR A 123 0.90 -3.73 -14.05
N ASN A 124 0.92 -4.97 -13.57
CA ASN A 124 0.44 -6.12 -14.35
C ASN A 124 -1.04 -6.04 -14.66
N GLU A 125 -1.85 -5.63 -13.68
CA GLU A 125 -3.29 -5.50 -13.83
C GLU A 125 -3.61 -4.35 -14.78
N LEU A 126 -3.07 -3.16 -14.51
CA LEU A 126 -3.47 -1.94 -15.24
C LEU A 126 -2.79 -1.80 -16.62
N ILE A 127 -1.58 -2.33 -16.79
CA ILE A 127 -0.76 -2.12 -17.99
C ILE A 127 -0.42 -3.46 -18.66
N GLY A 128 0.07 -4.42 -17.88
CA GLY A 128 0.90 -5.53 -18.39
C GLY A 128 0.21 -6.69 -19.09
N LYS A 129 -1.13 -6.75 -19.20
CA LYS A 129 -1.79 -7.88 -19.85
C LYS A 129 -2.54 -7.56 -21.15
N GLU A 130 -3.43 -6.57 -21.20
CA GLU A 130 -4.28 -6.35 -22.39
C GLU A 130 -4.81 -4.89 -22.48
N SER A 131 -4.33 -3.96 -21.66
CA SER A 131 -4.88 -2.59 -21.64
C SER A 131 -4.25 -1.74 -22.75
N THR A 132 -5.02 -1.56 -23.82
CA THR A 132 -4.60 -0.76 -24.99
C THR A 132 -5.04 0.70 -24.87
N ASN A 133 -6.01 1.01 -24.01
CA ASN A 133 -6.50 2.35 -23.76
C ASN A 133 -6.79 2.62 -22.26
N ILE A 134 -7.19 3.86 -21.94
CA ILE A 134 -7.50 4.30 -20.58
C ILE A 134 -8.79 3.68 -20.02
N ASP A 135 -9.77 3.40 -20.88
CA ASP A 135 -11.07 2.82 -20.48
C ASP A 135 -10.87 1.40 -19.92
N ASP A 136 -10.01 0.60 -20.55
CA ASP A 136 -9.59 -0.71 -20.03
C ASP A 136 -8.94 -0.61 -18.64
N SER A 137 -8.18 0.47 -18.39
CA SER A 137 -7.55 0.71 -17.08
C SER A 137 -8.60 1.05 -16.03
N VAL A 138 -9.62 1.84 -16.39
CA VAL A 138 -10.74 2.20 -15.49
C VAL A 138 -11.58 0.98 -15.13
N GLU A 139 -11.93 0.13 -16.09
CA GLU A 139 -12.69 -1.10 -15.80
C GLU A 139 -11.93 -2.03 -14.84
N LYS A 140 -10.62 -2.14 -15.00
CA LYS A 140 -9.79 -2.96 -14.10
C LYS A 140 -9.62 -2.35 -12.72
N ILE A 141 -9.54 -1.03 -12.62
CA ILE A 141 -9.59 -0.34 -11.32
C ILE A 141 -10.93 -0.60 -10.64
N ASN A 142 -12.04 -0.46 -11.36
CA ASN A 142 -13.37 -0.74 -10.83
C ASN A 142 -13.50 -2.20 -10.40
N LYS A 143 -12.96 -3.14 -11.17
CA LYS A 143 -12.92 -4.56 -10.77
C LYS A 143 -12.09 -4.77 -9.51
N LEU A 144 -10.91 -4.14 -9.41
CA LEU A 144 -10.10 -4.19 -8.20
C LEU A 144 -10.87 -3.63 -7.00
N ILE A 145 -11.58 -2.50 -7.17
CA ILE A 145 -12.43 -1.89 -6.13
C ILE A 145 -13.56 -2.85 -5.73
N ASN A 146 -14.29 -3.42 -6.67
CA ASN A 146 -15.38 -4.34 -6.38
C ASN A 146 -14.87 -5.62 -5.70
N ASP A 147 -13.75 -6.18 -6.15
CA ASP A 147 -13.08 -7.32 -5.49
C ASP A 147 -12.69 -6.96 -4.03
N PHE A 148 -12.47 -5.67 -3.73
CA PHE A 148 -12.26 -5.18 -2.36
C PHE A 148 -13.58 -5.04 -1.59
N GLU A 149 -14.59 -4.39 -2.18
CA GLU A 149 -15.91 -4.22 -1.56
C GLU A 149 -16.52 -5.57 -1.18
N ASP A 150 -16.47 -6.56 -2.07
CA ASP A 150 -16.98 -7.92 -1.80
C ASP A 150 -16.30 -8.56 -0.58
N LYS A 151 -15.00 -8.33 -0.39
CA LYS A 151 -14.26 -8.83 0.79
C LYS A 151 -14.69 -8.14 2.08
N PHE A 152 -15.01 -6.84 2.03
CA PHE A 152 -15.46 -6.08 3.21
C PHE A 152 -16.95 -6.31 3.50
N GLN A 153 -17.79 -6.46 2.47
CA GLN A 153 -19.19 -6.82 2.63
C GLN A 153 -19.33 -8.20 3.27
N LEU A 154 -18.44 -9.15 2.92
CA LEU A 154 -18.32 -10.43 3.63
C LEU A 154 -18.05 -10.27 5.13
N ILE A 155 -17.31 -9.24 5.55
CA ILE A 155 -17.02 -8.94 6.96
C ILE A 155 -18.25 -8.31 7.65
N GLU A 156 -18.98 -7.43 6.96
CA GLU A 156 -20.24 -6.86 7.47
C GLU A 156 -21.35 -7.91 7.59
N ASP A 157 -21.50 -8.75 6.56
CA ASP A 157 -22.51 -9.81 6.49
C ASP A 157 -22.21 -10.96 7.45
N MET A 158 -20.97 -11.08 7.93
CA MET A 158 -20.58 -12.00 9.00
C MET A 158 -21.21 -11.66 10.37
N LYS A 159 -22.02 -10.60 10.48
CA LYS A 159 -22.70 -10.15 11.71
C LYS A 159 -21.78 -10.27 12.91
N LEU A 160 -20.75 -9.43 12.91
CA LEU A 160 -19.94 -9.22 14.10
C LEU A 160 -20.82 -8.44 15.09
N GLU A 161 -21.42 -9.17 16.04
CA GLU A 161 -22.29 -8.57 17.06
C GLU A 161 -21.50 -7.64 17.98
N THR A 162 -20.17 -7.83 18.03
CA THR A 162 -19.23 -6.95 18.74
C THR A 162 -17.90 -6.79 18.00
N PHE A 163 -17.16 -5.72 18.33
CA PHE A 163 -15.80 -5.47 17.83
C PHE A 163 -14.79 -6.56 18.25
N GLU A 164 -15.08 -7.29 19.34
CA GLU A 164 -14.26 -8.39 19.85
C GLU A 164 -14.36 -9.62 18.94
N ASP A 165 -15.54 -9.94 18.41
CA ASP A 165 -15.75 -11.02 17.43
C ASP A 165 -14.97 -10.78 16.13
N ALA A 166 -14.74 -9.50 15.80
CA ALA A 166 -14.02 -9.09 14.59
C ALA A 166 -12.53 -9.41 14.70
N ILE A 167 -11.97 -9.17 15.89
CA ILE A 167 -10.56 -9.41 16.20
C ILE A 167 -10.30 -10.92 16.30
N GLU A 168 -11.19 -11.68 16.95
CA GLU A 168 -11.02 -13.13 17.15
C GLU A 168 -11.01 -13.94 15.84
N LYS A 169 -11.69 -13.46 14.79
CA LYS A 169 -11.75 -14.11 13.47
C LYS A 169 -10.67 -13.63 12.49
N LEU A 170 -9.92 -12.58 12.84
CA LEU A 170 -8.75 -12.11 12.10
C LEU A 170 -7.43 -12.69 12.66
N LEU A 171 -7.49 -13.37 13.80
CA LEU A 171 -6.47 -14.27 14.37
C LEU A 171 -6.58 -15.67 13.75
#